data_AF-A0A7C4HVI4-F1
#
_entry.id   AF-A0A7C4HVI4-F1
#
_cell.length_a   1.000
_cell.length_b   1.000
_cell.length_c   1.000
_cell.angle_alpha   90.00
_cell.angle_beta   90.00
_cell.angle_gamma   90.00
#
_symmetry.space_group_name_H-M   'P 1'
#
loop_
_entity.id
_entity.type
_entity.pdbx_description
1 polymer ?
#
loop_
_entity_poly.entity_id
_entity_poly.type
_entity_poly.pdbx_seq_one_letter_code
_entity_poly.pdbx_strand_id
1 'polypeptide(L)'
;MSIDPGVLKRLLYLKIVAEGNAGWAFRELIDYIVEMLEERLALILNEAVELYGLETSILDKDGCEVFPEEKLCKDILVVGVYEKDTENPLIYAGYLILRSENTLEVKFVKAIDAATKEPI
;
A
#
# COMPACT_ATOMS: atom_id res chain seq x y z
N MET A 1 4.15 8.06 -20.13
CA MET A 1 4.55 6.80 -20.83
C MET A 1 3.66 5.67 -20.33
N SER A 2 3.29 4.65 -21.13
CA SER A 2 2.40 3.57 -20.66
C SER A 2 3.19 2.35 -20.17
N ILE A 3 3.51 2.30 -18.87
CA ILE A 3 3.93 1.05 -18.23
C ILE A 3 2.80 0.01 -18.39
N ASP A 4 3.15 -1.24 -18.67
CA ASP A 4 2.18 -2.33 -18.70
C ASP A 4 1.53 -2.48 -17.31
N PRO A 5 0.20 -2.50 -17.19
CA PRO A 5 -0.49 -2.64 -15.89
C PRO A 5 -0.06 -3.89 -15.10
N GLY A 6 0.24 -4.98 -15.79
CA GLY A 6 0.72 -6.22 -15.18
C GLY A 6 2.14 -6.11 -14.64
N VAL A 7 3.00 -5.30 -15.25
CA VAL A 7 4.32 -4.95 -14.69
C VAL A 7 4.15 -4.06 -13.47
N LEU A 8 3.33 -3.01 -13.55
CA LEU A 8 3.15 -2.08 -12.43
C LEU A 8 2.56 -2.78 -11.19
N LYS A 9 1.56 -3.63 -11.36
CA LYS A 9 1.03 -4.47 -10.27
C LYS A 9 2.11 -5.31 -9.58
N ARG A 10 3.06 -5.85 -10.35
CA ARG A 10 4.16 -6.65 -9.79
C ARG A 10 5.15 -5.78 -9.01
N LEU A 11 5.40 -4.55 -9.45
CA LEU A 11 6.25 -3.60 -8.74
C LEU A 11 5.60 -3.12 -7.43
N LEU A 12 4.28 -2.94 -7.44
CA LEU A 12 3.50 -2.53 -6.26
C LEU A 12 3.15 -3.70 -5.33
N TYR A 13 3.45 -4.94 -5.72
CA TYR A 13 3.10 -6.10 -4.92
C TYR A 13 4.00 -6.19 -3.69
N LEU A 14 3.42 -5.94 -2.52
CA LEU A 14 4.05 -6.16 -1.22
C LEU A 14 3.17 -7.08 -0.38
N LYS A 15 3.79 -8.07 0.26
CA LYS A 15 3.16 -8.89 1.30
C LYS A 15 4.12 -9.11 2.45
N ILE A 16 3.68 -8.80 3.66
CA ILE A 16 4.40 -9.03 4.91
C ILE A 16 3.49 -9.85 5.81
N VAL A 17 4.03 -10.95 6.33
CA VAL A 17 3.34 -11.81 7.30
C VAL A 17 4.28 -12.03 8.47
N ALA A 18 3.81 -11.72 9.67
CA ALA A 18 4.49 -12.05 10.92
C ALA A 18 3.51 -12.79 11.83
N GLU A 19 3.95 -13.93 12.35
CA GLU A 19 3.17 -14.79 13.25
C GLU A 19 4.04 -15.22 14.42
N GLY A 20 3.46 -15.28 15.61
CA GLY A 20 4.22 -15.58 16.83
C GLY A 20 3.35 -16.02 18.00
N ASN A 21 3.97 -16.06 19.18
CA ASN A 21 3.27 -16.30 20.43
C ASN A 21 2.48 -15.05 20.86
N ALA A 22 1.31 -15.24 21.47
CA ALA A 22 0.48 -14.17 22.03
C ALA A 22 1.11 -13.59 23.31
N GLY A 23 2.25 -12.91 23.17
CA GLY A 23 3.01 -12.28 24.26
C GLY A 23 3.17 -10.78 24.04
N TRP A 24 3.45 -10.04 25.13
CA TRP A 24 3.64 -8.58 25.06
C TRP A 24 4.80 -8.19 24.12
N ALA A 25 5.92 -8.90 24.17
CA ALA A 25 7.08 -8.60 23.33
C ALA A 25 6.80 -8.79 21.83
N PHE A 26 5.96 -9.76 21.46
CA PHE A 26 5.56 -9.95 20.06
C PHE A 26 4.58 -8.87 19.61
N ARG A 27 3.69 -8.40 20.50
CA ARG A 27 2.81 -7.26 20.21
C ARG A 27 3.59 -5.98 19.96
N GLU A 28 4.64 -5.70 20.75
CA GLU A 28 5.55 -4.56 20.51
C GLU A 28 6.31 -4.69 19.19
N LEU A 29 6.74 -5.90 18.82
CA LEU A 29 7.35 -6.13 17.52
C LEU A 29 6.37 -5.82 16.37
N ILE A 30 5.10 -6.24 16.50
CA ILE A 30 4.06 -5.89 15.51
C ILE A 30 3.89 -4.37 15.43
N ASP A 31 3.80 -3.67 16.57
CA ASP A 31 3.71 -2.20 16.60
C ASP A 31 4.85 -1.55 15.84
N TYR A 32 6.09 -1.97 16.13
CA TYR A 32 7.28 -1.44 15.48
C TYR A 32 7.31 -1.68 13.97
N ILE A 33 6.86 -2.86 13.50
CA ILE A 33 6.78 -3.14 12.08
C ILE A 33 5.75 -2.22 11.40
N VAL A 34 4.59 -2.00 12.03
CA VAL A 34 3.55 -1.12 11.48
C VAL A 34 4.05 0.31 11.38
N GLU A 35 4.68 0.84 12.44
CA GLU A 35 5.27 2.19 12.45
C GLU A 35 6.33 2.34 11.35
N MET A 36 7.23 1.37 11.20
CA MET A 36 8.21 1.40 10.10
C MET A 36 7.55 1.36 8.73
N LEU A 37 6.44 0.63 8.56
CA LEU A 37 5.74 0.59 7.28
C LEU A 37 5.12 1.93 6.94
N GLU A 38 4.48 2.59 7.88
CA GLU A 38 3.92 3.94 7.69
C GLU A 38 5.00 4.95 7.28
N GLU A 39 6.21 4.83 7.84
CA GLU A 39 7.32 5.73 7.50
C GLU A 39 8.03 5.38 6.18
N ARG A 40 8.15 4.09 5.86
CA ARG A 40 9.08 3.59 4.82
C ARG A 40 8.42 2.99 3.59
N LEU A 41 7.13 2.70 3.63
CA LEU A 41 6.46 2.04 2.50
C LEU A 41 6.59 2.83 1.20
N ALA A 42 6.41 4.15 1.23
CA ALA A 42 6.60 4.98 0.03
C ALA A 42 8.04 4.89 -0.51
N LEU A 43 9.05 4.84 0.36
CA LEU A 43 10.45 4.71 -0.05
C LEU A 43 10.70 3.35 -0.73
N ILE A 44 10.18 2.26 -0.15
CA ILE A 44 10.29 0.91 -0.71
C ILE A 44 9.64 0.84 -2.09
N LEU A 45 8.44 1.42 -2.23
CA LEU A 45 7.72 1.43 -3.49
C LEU A 45 8.38 2.35 -4.54
N ASN A 46 8.94 3.49 -4.11
CA ASN A 46 9.69 4.39 -4.99
C ASN A 46 10.88 3.70 -5.64
N GLU A 47 11.66 2.94 -4.88
CA GLU A 47 12.79 2.18 -5.42
C GLU A 47 12.34 1.21 -6.54
N ALA A 48 11.13 0.65 -6.43
CA ALA A 48 10.58 -0.26 -7.43
C ALA A 48 10.09 0.45 -8.71
N VAL A 49 9.55 1.66 -8.60
CA VAL A 49 8.87 2.35 -9.72
C VAL A 49 9.69 3.47 -10.36
N GLU A 50 10.75 3.97 -9.71
CA GLU A 50 11.55 5.12 -10.18
C GLU A 50 12.13 4.91 -11.59
N LEU A 51 12.57 3.68 -11.91
CA LEU A 51 13.10 3.32 -13.24
C LEU A 51 12.09 3.52 -14.38
N TYR A 52 10.81 3.65 -14.05
CA TYR A 52 9.71 3.88 -15.00
C TYR A 52 9.25 5.33 -15.02
N GLY A 53 9.98 6.25 -14.36
CA GLY A 53 9.62 7.66 -14.27
C GLY A 53 8.40 7.93 -13.40
N LEU A 54 8.12 7.02 -12.47
CA LEU A 54 7.01 7.11 -11.53
C LEU A 54 7.52 7.37 -10.12
N GLU A 55 6.65 7.96 -9.31
CA GLU A 55 6.88 8.19 -7.88
C GLU A 55 5.63 7.77 -7.09
N THR A 56 5.81 7.51 -5.80
CA THR A 56 4.78 7.05 -4.87
C THR A 56 4.82 7.85 -3.58
N SER A 57 3.64 8.08 -3.03
CA SER A 57 3.47 8.68 -1.71
C SER A 57 2.29 8.05 -1.00
N ILE A 58 2.40 7.95 0.32
CA ILE A 58 1.27 7.57 1.18
C ILE A 58 0.34 8.77 1.26
N LEU A 59 -0.96 8.54 1.07
CA LEU A 59 -1.96 9.59 1.10
C LEU A 59 -2.69 9.57 2.43
N ASP A 60 -2.89 10.76 3.00
CA ASP A 60 -3.82 10.97 4.11
C ASP A 60 -5.26 10.99 3.57
N LYS A 61 -5.75 9.82 3.15
CA LYS A 61 -7.09 9.58 2.64
C LYS A 61 -7.70 8.36 3.31
N ASP A 62 -9.01 8.41 3.56
CA ASP A 62 -9.75 7.24 4.02
C ASP A 62 -9.79 6.18 2.91
N GLY A 63 -9.32 4.97 3.23
CA GLY A 63 -9.38 3.83 2.31
C GLY A 63 -10.79 3.51 1.83
N CYS A 64 -11.83 3.82 2.60
CA CYS A 64 -13.23 3.65 2.20
C CYS A 64 -13.70 4.67 1.15
N GLU A 65 -13.08 5.84 1.05
CA GLU A 65 -13.37 6.78 -0.04
C GLU A 65 -12.80 6.30 -1.37
N VAL A 66 -11.64 5.65 -1.33
CA VAL A 66 -10.92 5.20 -2.52
C VAL A 66 -11.35 3.79 -2.93
N PHE A 67 -11.66 2.93 -1.95
CA PHE A 67 -11.97 1.52 -2.13
C PHE A 67 -13.26 1.11 -1.41
N PRO A 68 -14.42 1.72 -1.75
CA PRO A 68 -15.68 1.54 -1.01
C PRO A 68 -16.22 0.11 -1.03
N GLU A 69 -15.86 -0.68 -2.05
CA GLU A 69 -16.28 -2.08 -2.20
C GLU A 69 -15.52 -3.05 -1.29
N GLU A 70 -14.41 -2.62 -0.67
CA GLU A 70 -13.62 -3.49 0.21
C GLU A 70 -14.24 -3.53 1.61
N LYS A 71 -14.55 -4.74 2.11
CA LYS A 71 -15.19 -4.91 3.43
C LYS A 71 -14.40 -4.31 4.58
N LEU A 72 -13.06 -4.31 4.48
CA LEU A 72 -12.13 -3.79 5.48
C LEU A 72 -11.45 -2.52 4.97
N CYS A 73 -12.18 -1.68 4.22
CA CYS A 73 -11.63 -0.48 3.59
C CYS A 73 -11.02 0.52 4.59
N LYS A 74 -11.47 0.53 5.84
CA LYS A 74 -10.93 1.40 6.91
C LYS A 74 -9.50 1.05 7.30
N ASP A 75 -9.12 -0.21 7.08
CA ASP A 75 -7.80 -0.74 7.40
C ASP A 75 -6.88 -0.73 6.17
N ILE A 76 -7.29 -0.05 5.09
CA ILE A 76 -6.50 0.08 3.86
C ILE A 76 -5.71 1.38 3.88
N LEU A 77 -4.40 1.26 3.82
CA LEU A 77 -3.48 2.35 3.53
C LEU A 77 -3.50 2.64 2.03
N VAL A 78 -3.73 3.91 1.67
CA VAL A 78 -3.78 4.35 0.27
C VAL A 78 -2.43 4.93 -0.13
N VAL A 79 -1.86 4.40 -1.21
CA VAL A 79 -0.67 4.93 -1.85
C VAL A 79 -1.05 5.51 -3.21
N GLY A 80 -0.69 6.77 -3.46
CA GLY A 80 -0.78 7.38 -4.78
C GLY A 80 0.46 7.04 -5.61
N VAL A 81 0.27 6.74 -6.88
CA VAL A 81 1.35 6.59 -7.87
C VAL A 81 1.23 7.71 -8.89
N TYR A 82 2.32 8.42 -9.12
CA TYR A 82 2.40 9.67 -9.86
C TYR A 82 3.38 9.52 -11.02
N GLU A 83 3.15 10.26 -12.10
CA GLU A 83 4.26 10.57 -13.01
C GLU A 83 5.17 11.58 -12.29
N LYS A 84 6.47 11.49 -12.51
CA LYS A 84 7.44 12.39 -11.87
C LYS A 84 7.06 13.86 -12.07
N ASP A 85 7.20 14.65 -11.00
CA ASP A 85 6.87 16.09 -10.97
C ASP A 85 5.37 16.42 -11.16
N THR A 86 4.47 15.46 -10.95
CA THR A 86 3.01 15.68 -10.99
C THR A 86 2.37 15.62 -9.61
N GLU A 87 1.36 16.47 -9.37
CA GLU A 87 0.62 16.49 -8.09
C GLU A 87 -0.62 15.58 -8.10
N ASN A 88 -1.04 15.10 -9.27
CA ASN A 88 -2.23 14.27 -9.41
C ASN A 88 -1.82 12.81 -9.56
N PRO A 89 -2.30 11.91 -8.68
CA PRO A 89 -1.99 10.50 -8.80
C PRO A 89 -2.66 9.96 -10.07
N LEU A 90 -1.92 9.15 -10.81
CA LEU A 90 -2.44 8.36 -11.92
C LEU A 90 -3.20 7.14 -11.41
N ILE A 91 -2.70 6.55 -10.32
CA ILE A 91 -3.19 5.28 -9.77
C ILE A 91 -3.26 5.39 -8.25
N TYR A 92 -4.26 4.74 -7.67
CA TYR A 92 -4.32 4.46 -6.25
C TYR A 92 -4.05 2.98 -6.00
N ALA A 93 -3.07 2.67 -5.17
CA ALA A 93 -2.76 1.34 -4.68
C ALA A 93 -3.21 1.20 -3.22
N GLY A 94 -3.91 0.12 -2.90
CA GLY A 94 -4.41 -0.16 -1.55
C GLY A 94 -3.66 -1.29 -0.88
N TYR A 95 -3.21 -1.06 0.35
CA TYR A 95 -2.56 -2.06 1.19
C TYR A 95 -3.38 -2.28 2.45
N LEU A 96 -3.89 -3.50 2.64
CA LEU A 96 -4.66 -3.85 3.84
C LEU A 96 -3.69 -4.24 4.95
N ILE A 97 -3.87 -3.62 6.13
CA ILE A 97 -3.09 -3.89 7.34
C ILE A 97 -4.00 -4.59 8.36
N LEU A 98 -3.80 -5.89 8.57
CA LEU A 98 -4.54 -6.67 9.55
C LEU A 98 -3.64 -7.01 10.73
N ARG A 99 -4.08 -6.60 11.91
CA ARG A 99 -3.38 -6.83 13.17
C ARG A 99 -4.25 -7.62 14.15
N SER A 100 -3.62 -8.59 14.82
CA SER A 100 -4.19 -9.31 15.96
C SER A 100 -3.17 -9.38 17.10
N GLU A 101 -3.48 -10.12 18.16
CA GLU A 101 -2.59 -10.28 19.31
C GLU A 101 -1.26 -10.96 18.99
N ASN A 102 -1.23 -11.77 17.93
CA ASN A 102 -0.07 -12.59 17.58
C ASN A 102 0.15 -12.73 16.07
N THR A 103 -0.50 -11.89 15.27
CA THR A 103 -0.37 -11.88 13.81
C THR A 103 -0.37 -10.46 13.26
N LEU A 104 0.43 -10.25 12.23
CA LEU A 104 0.37 -9.08 11.35
C LEU A 104 0.34 -9.58 9.90
N GLU A 105 -0.65 -9.18 9.13
CA GLU A 105 -0.67 -9.34 7.68
C GLU A 105 -0.77 -7.95 7.03
N VAL A 106 0.22 -7.59 6.22
CA VAL A 106 0.14 -6.45 5.31
C VAL A 106 0.16 -6.98 3.90
N LYS A 107 -0.80 -6.59 3.06
CA LYS A 107 -0.87 -7.08 1.68
C LYS A 107 -1.40 -6.03 0.73
N PHE A 108 -0.80 -5.98 -0.45
CA PHE A 108 -1.40 -5.34 -1.61
C PHE A 108 -2.76 -5.99 -1.92
N VAL A 109 -3.82 -5.17 -1.97
CA VAL A 109 -5.19 -5.62 -2.25
C VAL A 109 -5.49 -5.43 -3.73
N LYS A 110 -5.39 -4.17 -4.17
CA LYS A 110 -5.69 -3.78 -5.55
C LYS A 110 -5.04 -2.45 -5.89
N ALA A 111 -4.97 -2.19 -7.19
CA ALA A 111 -4.70 -0.87 -7.73
C ALA A 111 -5.85 -0.48 -8.65
N ILE A 112 -6.23 0.80 -8.62
CA ILE A 112 -7.24 1.38 -9.49
C ILE A 112 -6.71 2.62 -10.17
N ASP A 113 -7.18 2.89 -11.37
CA ASP A 113 -6.94 4.15 -12.05
C ASP A 113 -7.61 5.29 -11.28
N ALA A 114 -6.88 6.38 -11.06
CA ALA A 114 -7.32 7.46 -10.19
C ALA A 114 -8.49 8.26 -10.76
N ALA A 115 -8.61 8.32 -12.09
CA ALA A 115 -9.63 9.08 -12.79
C ALA A 115 -10.92 8.27 -12.98
N THR A 116 -10.80 7.02 -13.40
CA THR A 116 -11.93 6.15 -13.73
C THR A 116 -12.41 5.31 -12.55
N LYS A 117 -11.57 5.12 -11.52
CA LYS A 117 -11.78 4.17 -10.40
C LYS A 117 -11.87 2.71 -10.83
N GLU A 118 -11.50 2.40 -12.07
CA GLU A 118 -11.50 1.03 -12.56
C GLU A 118 -10.22 0.30 -12.11
N PRO A 119 -10.30 -1.02 -11.84
CA PRO A 119 -9.12 -1.83 -11.63
C PRO A 119 -8.21 -1.80 -12.85
N ILE A 120 -6.94 -1.44 -12.64
CA ILE A 120 -5.87 -1.75 -13.58
C ILE A 120 -5.46 -3.20 -13.41
#